data_AF-A0A1V3XWP9-F1
#
_entry.id   AF-A0A1V3XWP9-F1
#
_cell.length_a   1.000
_cell.length_b   1.000
_cell.length_c   1.000
_cell.angle_alpha   90.00
_cell.angle_beta   90.00
_cell.angle_gamma   90.00
#
_symmetry.space_group_name_H-M   'P 1'
#
loop_
_entity.id
_entity.type
_entity.pdbx_description
1 polymer ?
#
loop_
_entity_poly.entity_id
_entity_poly.type
_entity_poly.pdbx_seq_one_letter_code
_entity_poly.pdbx_strand_id
1 'polypeptide(L)'
;MATTDASTGTPADDPPHGPKKTSRAGRDLPAAIAVGSGIGAVLVATLLLAPRGWVAICALAMAVASHEVVRRLREAGYLIPVIPLLVGGQVTIWLSWPYGARGVLAGFGAMVVVCMIWRLFMQDKRSDGGAERAAPGNYLRDTSATIFLAAWVVLFGSFAALLVYHGAGWVFAMMIAVIASDVGGYAVGVLFGKHPMVPTISPKKSWEGFAGSMVCGVTATTITATYLAGKTPWVGRCWAYFSC
;
A
#
# COMPACT_ATOMS: atom_id res chain seq x y z
N MET A 1 44.18 -49.21 -40.59
CA MET A 1 43.56 -50.55 -40.76
C MET A 1 42.87 -50.87 -39.45
N ALA A 2 41.60 -51.29 -39.52
CA ALA A 2 40.73 -51.68 -38.41
C ALA A 2 41.41 -52.72 -37.47
N THR A 3 41.01 -52.92 -36.21
CA THR A 3 39.67 -53.26 -35.72
C THR A 3 39.53 -53.09 -34.20
N THR A 4 38.29 -52.75 -33.81
CA THR A 4 37.54 -53.05 -32.57
C THR A 4 38.02 -54.18 -31.65
N ASP A 5 37.90 -53.95 -30.34
CA ASP A 5 37.06 -54.80 -29.49
C ASP A 5 36.55 -54.05 -28.24
N ALA A 6 35.29 -54.34 -27.90
CA ALA A 6 34.53 -53.78 -26.80
C ALA A 6 34.56 -54.74 -25.60
N SER A 7 34.76 -54.22 -24.38
CA SER A 7 34.22 -54.85 -23.16
C SER A 7 33.91 -53.80 -22.08
N THR A 8 32.60 -53.60 -21.90
CA THR A 8 31.86 -53.50 -20.63
C THR A 8 32.63 -53.11 -19.36
N GLY A 9 32.46 -51.85 -18.95
CA GLY A 9 32.65 -51.39 -17.57
C GLY A 9 31.46 -50.50 -17.17
N THR A 10 30.66 -51.00 -16.24
CA THR A 10 29.52 -50.36 -15.57
C THR A 10 29.81 -48.90 -15.17
N PRO A 11 28.92 -47.91 -15.43
CA PRO A 11 29.03 -46.63 -14.74
C PRO A 11 28.70 -46.86 -13.27
N ALA A 12 29.66 -46.57 -12.40
CA ALA A 12 29.47 -46.58 -10.95
C ALA A 12 28.26 -45.72 -10.58
N ASP A 13 27.39 -46.27 -9.74
CA ASP A 13 26.29 -45.58 -9.07
C ASP A 13 26.80 -44.29 -8.40
N ASP A 14 26.49 -43.14 -8.98
CA ASP A 14 26.49 -41.89 -8.25
C ASP A 14 25.42 -41.99 -7.15
N PRO A 15 25.75 -41.76 -5.86
CA PRO A 15 24.76 -41.83 -4.81
C PRO A 15 23.67 -40.78 -5.07
N PRO A 16 22.38 -41.13 -4.89
CA PRO A 16 21.30 -40.20 -5.15
C PRO A 16 21.50 -38.96 -4.28
N HIS A 17 21.74 -37.81 -4.91
CA HIS A 17 21.59 -36.52 -4.27
C HIS A 17 20.16 -36.46 -3.72
N GLY A 18 20.02 -36.79 -2.43
CA GLY A 18 18.76 -36.70 -1.72
C GLY A 18 18.18 -35.30 -1.92
N PRO A 19 16.85 -35.17 -2.01
CA PRO A 19 16.24 -33.88 -2.23
C PRO A 19 16.68 -32.96 -1.09
N LYS A 20 17.48 -31.94 -1.42
CA LYS A 20 17.70 -30.80 -0.51
C LYS A 20 16.31 -30.36 -0.11
N LYS A 21 15.97 -30.52 1.17
CA LYS A 21 14.75 -29.97 1.75
C LYS A 21 14.84 -28.46 1.56
N THR A 22 14.28 -27.97 0.47
CA THR A 22 14.01 -26.57 0.27
C THR A 22 13.00 -26.23 1.35
N SER A 23 13.50 -25.62 2.43
CA SER A 23 12.69 -24.91 3.40
C SER A 23 11.61 -24.15 2.63
N ARG A 24 10.34 -24.43 2.93
CA ARG A 24 9.18 -23.69 2.40
C ARG A 24 9.18 -22.20 2.79
N ALA A 25 10.24 -21.72 3.45
CA ALA A 25 10.53 -20.33 3.75
C ALA A 25 11.95 -19.99 3.24
N GLY A 26 12.13 -19.93 1.92
CA GLY A 26 13.34 -19.41 1.26
C GLY A 26 13.45 -17.89 1.31
N ARG A 27 13.19 -17.28 2.47
CA ARG A 27 13.36 -15.85 2.73
C ARG A 27 14.23 -15.72 3.96
N ASP A 28 15.27 -14.89 3.90
CA ASP A 28 16.11 -14.56 5.05
C ASP A 28 15.25 -13.88 6.13
N LEU A 29 14.62 -14.70 6.97
CA LEU A 29 13.83 -14.29 8.12
C LEU A 29 14.54 -13.24 8.97
N PRO A 30 15.85 -13.38 9.30
CA PRO A 30 16.57 -12.36 10.03
C PRO A 30 16.73 -11.04 9.24
N ALA A 31 16.94 -11.10 7.92
CA ALA A 31 17.03 -9.89 7.11
C ALA A 31 15.68 -9.15 7.04
N ALA A 32 14.57 -9.89 6.94
CA ALA A 32 13.23 -9.31 6.94
C ALA A 32 12.91 -8.61 8.27
N ILE A 33 13.30 -9.21 9.40
CA ILE A 33 13.15 -8.61 10.72
C ILE A 33 14.03 -7.36 10.84
N ALA A 34 15.30 -7.44 10.41
CA ALA A 34 16.23 -6.32 10.48
C ALA A 34 15.74 -5.11 9.67
N VAL A 35 15.27 -5.32 8.44
CA VAL A 35 14.74 -4.24 7.59
C VAL A 35 13.45 -3.66 8.18
N GLY A 36 12.54 -4.52 8.65
CA GLY A 36 11.29 -4.08 9.27
C GLY A 36 11.52 -3.25 10.53
N SER A 37 12.39 -3.73 11.43
CA SER A 37 12.81 -3.00 12.63
C SER A 37 13.55 -1.71 12.30
N GLY A 38 14.41 -1.70 11.27
CA GLY A 38 15.13 -0.52 10.82
C GLY A 38 14.19 0.58 10.31
N ILE A 39 13.25 0.23 9.43
CA ILE A 39 12.23 1.17 8.93
C ILE A 39 11.38 1.68 10.09
N GLY A 40 10.92 0.80 10.97
CA GLY A 40 10.17 1.18 12.17
C GLY A 40 10.93 2.16 13.06
N ALA A 41 12.20 1.90 13.33
CA ALA A 41 13.06 2.78 14.13
C ALA A 41 13.25 4.15 13.47
N VAL A 42 13.42 4.22 12.15
CA VAL A 42 13.51 5.49 11.42
C VAL A 42 12.21 6.29 11.53
N LEU A 43 11.05 5.65 11.39
CA LEU A 43 9.75 6.32 11.54
C LEU A 43 9.58 6.89 12.96
N VAL A 44 9.88 6.08 13.98
CA VAL A 44 9.80 6.50 15.39
C VAL A 44 10.80 7.62 15.68
N ALA A 45 12.06 7.48 15.28
CA ALA A 45 13.10 8.48 15.49
C ALA A 45 12.76 9.81 14.80
N THR A 46 12.22 9.76 13.57
CA THR A 46 11.76 10.96 12.87
C THR A 46 10.63 11.64 13.63
N LEU A 47 9.65 10.89 14.14
CA LEU A 47 8.54 11.46 14.90
C LEU A 47 8.96 12.05 16.25
N LEU A 48 10.04 11.54 16.86
CA LEU A 48 10.56 12.06 18.13
C LEU A 48 11.50 13.26 17.94
N LEU A 49 12.38 13.22 16.95
CA LEU A 49 13.44 14.24 16.77
C LEU A 49 13.01 15.39 15.85
N ALA A 50 12.23 15.09 14.82
CA ALA A 50 11.80 16.07 13.83
C ALA A 50 10.39 15.72 13.31
N PRO A 51 9.32 15.98 14.10
CA PRO A 51 7.95 15.66 13.70
C PRO A 51 7.59 16.20 12.32
N ARG A 52 8.11 17.38 11.95
CA ARG A 52 7.93 18.00 10.64
C ARG A 52 8.48 17.16 9.46
N GLY A 53 9.49 16.32 9.70
CA GLY A 53 10.05 15.40 8.71
C GLY A 53 9.08 14.28 8.30
N TRP A 54 8.04 14.03 9.09
CA TRP A 54 6.97 13.06 8.76
C TRP A 54 6.31 13.35 7.40
N VAL A 55 6.08 14.63 7.09
CA VAL A 55 5.46 15.05 5.82
C VAL A 55 6.31 14.62 4.63
N ALA A 56 7.64 14.73 4.73
CA ALA A 56 8.56 14.31 3.68
C ALA A 56 8.57 12.78 3.51
N ILE A 57 8.47 12.02 4.60
CA ILE A 57 8.33 10.56 4.56
C ILE A 57 7.01 10.18 3.86
N CYS A 58 5.89 10.80 4.23
CA CYS A 58 4.61 10.59 3.56
C CYS A 58 4.71 10.95 2.06
N ALA A 59 5.34 12.07 1.72
CA ALA A 59 5.50 12.52 0.34
C ALA A 59 6.28 11.49 -0.51
N LEU A 60 7.39 10.97 0.02
CA LEU A 60 8.19 9.94 -0.63
C LEU A 60 7.41 8.62 -0.76
N ALA A 61 6.76 8.18 0.32
CA ALA A 61 5.96 6.96 0.33
C ALA A 61 4.83 7.02 -0.70
N MET A 62 4.14 8.16 -0.80
CA MET A 62 3.06 8.36 -1.77
C MET A 62 3.56 8.44 -3.21
N ALA A 63 4.77 8.99 -3.44
CA ALA A 63 5.38 8.98 -4.77
C ALA A 63 5.68 7.54 -5.23
N VAL A 64 6.33 6.75 -4.38
CA VAL A 64 6.67 5.35 -4.67
C VAL A 64 5.42 4.51 -4.86
N ALA A 65 4.45 4.61 -3.93
CA ALA A 65 3.19 3.89 -4.02
C ALA A 65 2.42 4.23 -5.31
N SER A 66 2.32 5.53 -5.64
CA SER A 66 1.65 5.98 -6.86
C SER A 66 2.38 5.44 -8.11
N HIS A 67 3.71 5.51 -8.15
CA HIS A 67 4.50 5.02 -9.27
C HIS A 67 4.32 3.52 -9.50
N GLU A 68 4.34 2.72 -8.43
CA GLU A 68 4.14 1.27 -8.49
C GLU A 68 2.73 0.91 -9.00
N VAL A 69 1.69 1.54 -8.46
CA VAL A 69 0.32 1.26 -8.88
C VAL A 69 0.08 1.69 -10.32
N VAL A 70 0.59 2.86 -10.75
CA VAL A 70 0.47 3.26 -12.15
C VAL A 70 1.21 2.30 -13.08
N ARG A 71 2.39 1.80 -12.70
CA ARG A 71 3.10 0.80 -13.49
C ARG A 71 2.24 -0.43 -13.73
N ARG A 72 1.60 -0.96 -12.68
CA ARG A 72 0.70 -2.13 -12.79
C ARG A 72 -0.55 -1.85 -13.63
N LEU A 73 -1.14 -0.66 -13.50
CA LEU A 73 -2.30 -0.29 -14.31
C LEU A 73 -1.93 -0.08 -15.78
N ARG A 74 -0.74 0.45 -16.06
CA ARG A 74 -0.23 0.57 -17.44
C ARG A 74 0.06 -0.79 -18.07
N GLU A 75 0.59 -1.74 -17.31
CA GLU A 75 0.73 -3.14 -17.74
C GLU A 75 -0.65 -3.75 -18.11
N ALA A 76 -1.71 -3.38 -17.40
CA ALA A 76 -3.09 -3.77 -17.68
C ALA A 76 -3.77 -2.97 -18.81
N GLY A 77 -3.05 -2.06 -19.47
CA GLY A 77 -3.53 -1.30 -20.64
C GLY A 77 -4.22 0.04 -20.34
N TYR A 78 -4.13 0.58 -19.12
CA TYR A 78 -4.67 1.90 -18.77
C TYR A 78 -3.67 3.03 -19.10
N LEU A 79 -4.12 4.10 -19.75
CA LEU A 79 -3.27 5.23 -20.16
C LEU A 79 -3.19 6.34 -19.08
N ILE A 80 -2.60 6.07 -17.92
CA ILE A 80 -2.63 7.01 -16.79
C ILE A 80 -1.59 8.15 -16.94
N PRO A 81 -1.94 9.43 -16.71
CA PRO A 81 -1.01 10.56 -16.76
C PRO A 81 -0.06 10.60 -15.54
N VAL A 82 1.03 9.82 -15.60
CA VAL A 82 2.01 9.66 -14.50
C VAL A 82 2.59 10.98 -14.03
N ILE A 83 3.03 11.84 -14.95
CA ILE A 83 3.74 13.08 -14.61
C ILE A 83 2.80 14.02 -13.83
N PRO A 84 1.59 14.37 -14.34
CA PRO A 84 0.61 15.11 -13.56
C PRO A 84 0.25 14.47 -12.22
N LEU A 85 0.09 13.15 -12.18
CA LEU A 85 -0.29 12.44 -10.96
C LEU A 85 0.80 12.53 -9.89
N LEU A 86 2.07 12.30 -10.25
CA LEU A 86 3.18 12.36 -9.30
C LEU A 86 3.45 13.79 -8.84
N VAL A 87 3.49 14.76 -9.77
CA VAL A 87 3.72 16.18 -9.44
C VAL A 87 2.55 16.73 -8.62
N GLY A 88 1.32 16.51 -9.06
CA GLY A 88 0.12 16.92 -8.34
C GLY A 88 -0.01 16.22 -6.98
N GLY A 89 0.42 14.96 -6.90
CA GLY A 89 0.49 14.21 -5.65
C GLY A 89 1.45 14.84 -4.66
N GLN A 90 2.66 15.22 -5.12
CA GLN A 90 3.60 15.95 -4.28
C GLN A 90 3.01 17.29 -3.83
N VAL A 91 2.49 18.10 -4.75
CA VAL A 91 1.85 19.38 -4.42
C VAL A 91 0.77 19.20 -3.35
N THR A 92 -0.08 18.17 -3.48
CA THR A 92 -1.13 17.85 -2.50
C THR A 92 -0.57 17.58 -1.10
N ILE A 93 0.48 16.77 -0.99
CA ILE A 93 1.10 16.45 0.31
C ILE A 93 1.83 17.66 0.89
N TRP A 94 2.58 18.41 0.08
CA TRP A 94 3.34 19.58 0.53
C TRP A 94 2.44 20.75 0.95
N LEU A 95 1.29 20.93 0.31
CA LEU A 95 0.30 21.94 0.72
C LEU A 95 -0.32 21.68 2.09
N SER A 96 -0.17 20.46 2.64
CA SER A 96 -0.56 20.17 4.03
C SER A 96 0.19 21.03 5.05
N TRP A 97 1.42 21.46 4.74
CA TRP A 97 2.26 22.24 5.65
C TRP A 97 1.79 23.69 5.83
N PRO A 98 1.65 24.50 4.77
CA PRO A 98 1.22 25.89 4.94
C PRO A 98 -0.30 26.05 5.14
N TYR A 99 -1.11 25.18 4.55
CA TYR A 99 -2.57 25.39 4.45
C TYR A 99 -3.41 24.27 5.07
N GLY A 100 -2.80 23.25 5.67
CA GLY A 100 -3.49 22.13 6.29
C GLY A 100 -4.45 21.42 5.34
N ALA A 101 -5.63 21.04 5.86
CA ALA A 101 -6.64 20.31 5.09
C ALA A 101 -7.14 21.06 3.85
N ARG A 102 -7.20 22.40 3.90
CA ARG A 102 -7.64 23.22 2.75
C ARG A 102 -6.63 23.13 1.60
N GLY A 103 -5.34 23.15 1.94
CA GLY A 103 -4.26 22.96 0.97
C GLY A 103 -4.30 21.60 0.29
N VAL A 104 -4.53 20.55 1.08
CA VAL A 104 -4.70 19.18 0.57
C VAL A 104 -5.88 19.11 -0.40
N LEU A 105 -7.05 19.63 -0.03
CA LEU A 105 -8.23 19.59 -0.90
C LEU A 105 -8.02 20.40 -2.19
N ALA A 106 -7.41 21.58 -2.09
CA ALA A 106 -7.08 22.41 -3.25
C ALA A 106 -6.06 21.73 -4.18
N GLY A 107 -4.99 21.15 -3.61
CA GLY A 107 -3.97 20.41 -4.35
C GLY A 107 -4.54 19.18 -5.05
N PHE A 108 -5.40 18.42 -4.35
CA PHE A 108 -6.07 17.26 -4.91
C PHE A 108 -7.01 17.66 -6.06
N GLY A 109 -7.85 18.69 -5.87
CA GLY A 109 -8.73 19.19 -6.91
C GLY A 109 -7.97 19.67 -8.14
N ALA A 110 -6.89 20.44 -7.94
CA ALA A 110 -6.01 20.90 -9.02
C ALA A 110 -5.36 19.71 -9.75
N MET A 111 -4.82 18.73 -9.01
CA MET A 111 -4.24 17.52 -9.61
C MET A 111 -5.26 16.77 -10.48
N VAL A 112 -6.49 16.58 -9.99
CA VAL A 112 -7.55 15.90 -10.76
C VAL A 112 -7.83 16.64 -12.06
N VAL A 113 -8.00 17.97 -12.01
CA VAL A 113 -8.26 18.78 -13.21
C VAL A 113 -7.09 18.71 -14.20
N VAL A 114 -5.85 18.83 -13.71
CA VAL A 114 -4.66 18.72 -14.57
C VAL A 114 -4.55 17.32 -15.18
N CYS A 115 -4.83 16.26 -14.43
CA CYS A 115 -4.87 14.88 -14.94
C CYS A 115 -5.94 14.71 -16.02
N MET A 116 -7.15 15.27 -15.85
CA MET A 116 -8.23 15.23 -16.84
C MET A 116 -7.85 15.97 -18.12
N ILE A 117 -7.31 17.18 -17.99
CA ILE A 117 -6.86 18.00 -19.12
C ILE A 117 -5.70 17.30 -19.85
N TRP A 118 -4.68 16.83 -19.12
CA TRP A 118 -3.55 16.11 -19.70
C TRP A 118 -4.02 14.86 -20.45
N ARG A 119 -5.04 14.19 -19.91
CA ARG A 119 -5.59 13.00 -20.53
C ARG A 119 -6.27 13.28 -21.87
N LEU A 120 -6.86 14.46 -22.05
CA LEU A 120 -7.43 14.89 -23.33
C LEU A 120 -6.36 15.04 -24.42
N PHE A 121 -5.16 15.48 -24.04
CA PHE A 121 -4.02 15.64 -24.96
C PHE A 121 -3.27 14.32 -25.22
N MET A 122 -3.44 13.31 -24.38
CA MET A 122 -2.92 11.96 -24.64
C MET A 122 -3.78 11.26 -25.69
N GLN A 123 -3.40 11.41 -26.96
CA GLN A 123 -3.99 10.67 -28.07
C GLN A 123 -3.56 9.19 -28.02
N ASP A 124 -4.53 8.30 -28.17
CA ASP A 124 -4.28 6.86 -28.26
C ASP A 124 -3.73 6.56 -29.67
N LYS A 125 -2.41 6.44 -29.80
CA LYS A 125 -1.73 6.11 -31.07
C LYS A 125 -2.12 4.73 -31.63
N ARG A 126 -2.96 3.96 -30.91
CA ARG A 126 -3.45 2.65 -31.35
C ARG A 126 -4.58 2.75 -32.37
N SER A 127 -5.17 3.93 -32.56
CA SER A 127 -6.27 4.18 -33.50
C SER A 127 -5.83 4.59 -34.91
N ASP A 128 -4.55 4.45 -35.26
CA ASP A 128 -3.99 4.84 -36.57
C ASP A 128 -4.36 3.88 -37.73
N GLY A 129 -5.56 3.28 -37.66
CA GLY A 129 -6.10 2.34 -38.64
C GLY A 129 -7.47 2.75 -39.18
N GLY A 130 -7.58 3.96 -39.74
CA GLY A 130 -8.66 4.35 -40.63
C GLY A 130 -10.01 4.71 -39.99
N ALA A 131 -10.51 5.88 -40.39
CA ALA A 131 -11.88 6.39 -40.24
C ALA A 131 -12.31 6.89 -38.84
N GLU A 132 -12.65 8.19 -38.86
CA GLU A 132 -13.32 8.99 -37.82
C GLU A 132 -12.52 9.26 -36.55
N ARG A 133 -12.67 10.50 -36.04
CA ARG A 133 -12.27 10.87 -34.68
C ARG A 133 -13.11 10.05 -33.71
N ALA A 134 -12.79 8.77 -33.57
CA ALA A 134 -13.48 7.87 -32.66
C ALA A 134 -13.40 8.50 -31.26
N ALA A 135 -14.56 8.76 -30.67
CA ALA A 135 -14.63 9.12 -29.27
C ALA A 135 -13.75 8.12 -28.50
N PRO A 136 -12.83 8.58 -27.63
CA PRO A 136 -11.92 7.68 -26.92
C PRO A 136 -12.78 6.76 -26.05
N GLY A 137 -13.06 5.54 -26.52
CA GLY A 137 -13.95 4.59 -25.85
C GLY A 137 -13.51 4.28 -24.41
N ASN A 138 -12.24 4.56 -24.09
CA ASN A 138 -11.66 4.36 -22.77
C ASN A 138 -11.37 5.67 -21.99
N TYR A 139 -11.78 6.87 -22.44
CA TYR A 139 -11.51 8.11 -21.69
C TYR A 139 -12.16 8.08 -20.30
N LEU A 140 -13.44 7.71 -20.21
CA LEU A 140 -14.13 7.58 -18.93
C LEU A 140 -13.50 6.49 -18.05
N ARG A 141 -13.13 5.35 -18.65
CA ARG A 141 -12.47 4.23 -17.95
C ARG A 141 -11.15 4.66 -17.33
N ASP A 142 -10.32 5.34 -18.09
CA ASP A 142 -8.99 5.67 -17.61
C ASP A 142 -8.96 6.93 -16.74
N THR A 143 -9.87 7.88 -17.00
CA THR A 143 -10.08 9.04 -16.13
C THR A 143 -10.61 8.59 -14.78
N SER A 144 -11.61 7.69 -14.74
CA SER A 144 -12.11 7.14 -13.48
C SER A 144 -11.05 6.33 -12.74
N ALA A 145 -10.24 5.53 -13.44
CA ALA A 145 -9.11 4.83 -12.83
C ALA A 145 -8.05 5.80 -12.26
N THR A 146 -7.77 6.91 -12.96
CA THR A 146 -6.81 7.93 -12.50
C THR A 146 -7.32 8.67 -11.27
N ILE A 147 -8.60 9.07 -11.27
CA ILE A 147 -9.24 9.75 -10.12
C ILE A 147 -9.32 8.80 -8.93
N PHE A 148 -9.71 7.55 -9.15
CA PHE A 148 -9.74 6.53 -8.11
C PHE A 148 -8.36 6.32 -7.48
N LEU A 149 -7.33 6.18 -8.32
CA LEU A 149 -5.95 6.07 -7.86
C LEU A 149 -5.50 7.30 -7.05
N ALA A 150 -5.80 8.50 -7.55
CA ALA A 150 -5.47 9.74 -6.87
C ALA A 150 -6.17 9.84 -5.50
N ALA A 151 -7.46 9.49 -5.43
CA ALA A 151 -8.22 9.52 -4.18
C ALA A 151 -7.71 8.45 -3.20
N TRP A 152 -7.45 7.25 -3.69
CA TRP A 152 -7.04 6.14 -2.84
C TRP A 152 -5.62 6.32 -2.30
N VAL A 153 -4.64 6.68 -3.13
CA VAL A 153 -3.23 6.76 -2.71
C VAL A 153 -2.93 8.15 -2.16
N VAL A 154 -3.12 9.20 -2.97
CA VAL A 154 -2.67 10.55 -2.60
C VAL A 154 -3.58 11.16 -1.53
N LEU A 155 -4.90 11.16 -1.73
CA LEU A 155 -5.82 11.81 -0.79
C LEU A 155 -5.85 11.08 0.55
N PHE A 156 -5.99 9.74 0.59
CA PHE A 156 -5.93 9.04 1.88
C PHE A 156 -4.55 9.09 2.53
N GLY A 157 -3.47 9.04 1.73
CA GLY A 157 -2.11 9.25 2.24
C GLY A 157 -1.91 10.63 2.88
N SER A 158 -2.58 11.67 2.37
CA SER A 158 -2.52 13.01 2.92
C SER A 158 -3.11 13.13 4.33
N PHE A 159 -4.06 12.26 4.71
CA PHE A 159 -4.57 12.23 6.08
C PHE A 159 -3.49 11.83 7.08
N ALA A 160 -2.60 10.89 6.71
CA ALA A 160 -1.45 10.55 7.52
C ALA A 160 -0.51 11.76 7.68
N ALA A 161 -0.29 12.54 6.62
CA ALA A 161 0.51 13.76 6.68
C ALA A 161 -0.14 14.85 7.56
N LEU A 162 -1.47 15.00 7.50
CA LEU A 162 -2.21 15.98 8.34
C LEU A 162 -2.20 15.63 9.82
N LEU A 163 -2.09 14.33 10.14
CA LEU A 163 -2.18 13.84 11.52
C LEU A 163 -1.05 14.37 12.42
N VAL A 164 0.11 14.69 11.83
CA VAL A 164 1.25 15.26 12.57
C VAL A 164 0.95 16.63 13.18
N TYR A 165 0.05 17.42 12.57
CA TYR A 165 -0.32 18.74 13.08
C TYR A 165 -1.22 18.66 14.32
N HIS A 166 -1.84 17.50 14.58
CA HIS A 166 -2.57 17.23 15.82
C HIS A 166 -1.66 16.70 16.95
N GLY A 167 -0.39 16.41 16.64
CA GLY A 167 0.62 15.91 17.56
C GLY A 167 1.14 14.53 17.19
N ALA A 168 2.43 14.26 17.49
CA ALA A 168 3.09 13.00 17.16
C ALA A 168 2.38 11.77 17.75
N GLY A 169 1.70 11.92 18.91
CA GLY A 169 0.91 10.85 19.54
C GLY A 169 -0.20 10.30 18.64
N TRP A 170 -0.82 11.13 17.79
CA TRP A 170 -1.84 10.66 16.84
C TRP A 170 -1.24 9.84 15.71
N VAL A 171 -0.04 10.21 15.24
CA VAL A 171 0.70 9.42 14.25
C VAL A 171 1.06 8.04 14.82
N PHE A 172 1.54 8.00 16.08
CA PHE A 172 1.80 6.73 16.77
C PHE A 172 0.54 5.90 16.96
N ALA A 173 -0.58 6.51 17.34
CA ALA A 173 -1.86 5.81 17.46
C ALA A 173 -2.31 5.19 16.13
N MET A 174 -2.18 5.92 15.03
CA MET A 174 -2.47 5.39 13.69
C MET A 174 -1.53 4.23 13.33
N MET A 175 -0.23 4.34 13.58
CA MET A 175 0.72 3.25 13.31
C MET A 175 0.39 1.99 14.12
N ILE A 176 0.12 2.14 15.41
CA ILE A 176 -0.25 1.02 16.29
C ILE A 176 -1.58 0.41 15.86
N ALA A 177 -2.56 1.23 15.46
CA ALA A 177 -3.85 0.77 14.94
C ALA A 177 -3.67 -0.16 13.72
N VAL A 178 -2.87 0.26 12.75
CA VAL A 178 -2.60 -0.52 11.53
C VAL A 178 -1.87 -1.82 11.87
N ILE A 179 -0.81 -1.75 12.68
CA ILE A 179 -0.04 -2.92 13.10
C ILE A 179 -0.92 -3.91 13.87
N ALA A 180 -1.73 -3.43 14.83
CA ALA A 180 -2.62 -4.26 15.62
C ALA A 180 -3.75 -4.87 14.78
N SER A 181 -4.28 -4.13 13.80
CA SER A 181 -5.26 -4.63 12.84
C SER A 181 -4.67 -5.77 12.01
N ASP A 182 -3.47 -5.60 11.45
CA ASP A 182 -2.84 -6.62 10.61
C ASP A 182 -2.44 -7.87 11.41
N VAL A 183 -1.85 -7.69 12.59
CA VAL A 183 -1.46 -8.80 13.48
C VAL A 183 -2.70 -9.52 14.03
N GLY A 184 -3.71 -8.77 14.47
CA GLY A 184 -4.95 -9.33 15.00
C GLY A 184 -5.74 -10.09 13.95
N GLY A 185 -5.85 -9.55 12.72
CA GLY A 185 -6.52 -10.23 11.63
C GLY A 185 -5.80 -11.49 11.17
N TYR A 186 -4.47 -11.46 11.15
CA TYR A 186 -3.65 -12.65 10.87
C TYR A 186 -3.81 -13.71 11.97
N ALA A 187 -3.69 -13.33 13.25
CA ALA A 187 -3.77 -14.26 14.36
C ALA A 187 -5.15 -14.94 14.44
N VAL A 188 -6.23 -14.16 14.39
CA VAL A 188 -7.60 -14.69 14.41
C VAL A 188 -7.91 -15.46 13.13
N GLY A 189 -7.43 -14.98 11.98
CA GLY A 189 -7.60 -15.67 10.69
C GLY A 189 -6.94 -17.05 10.66
N VAL A 190 -5.75 -17.22 11.24
CA VAL A 190 -5.05 -18.51 11.29
C VAL A 190 -5.67 -19.47 12.30
N LEU A 191 -6.10 -18.95 13.47
CA LEU A 191 -6.65 -19.79 14.54
C LEU A 191 -8.12 -20.19 14.32
N PHE A 192 -8.92 -19.31 13.71
CA PHE A 192 -10.39 -19.44 13.64
C PHE A 192 -10.96 -19.25 12.23
N GLY A 193 -10.13 -19.08 11.19
CA GLY A 193 -10.60 -18.85 9.81
C GLY A 193 -11.28 -20.08 9.22
N LYS A 194 -12.60 -20.16 9.39
CA LYS A 194 -13.44 -21.23 8.82
C LYS A 194 -14.20 -20.76 7.60
N HIS A 195 -14.59 -19.48 7.54
CA HIS A 195 -15.40 -18.94 6.44
C HIS A 195 -14.59 -17.99 5.55
N PRO A 196 -14.18 -18.42 4.34
CA PRO A 196 -13.47 -17.55 3.41
C PRO A 196 -14.39 -16.42 2.92
N MET A 197 -13.85 -15.19 2.90
CA MET A 197 -14.60 -13.98 2.53
C MET A 197 -14.72 -13.80 1.02
N VAL A 198 -13.64 -14.08 0.27
CA VAL A 198 -13.63 -14.00 -1.19
C VAL A 198 -12.81 -15.17 -1.76
N PRO A 199 -13.45 -16.33 -2.01
CA PRO A 199 -12.74 -17.54 -2.44
C PRO A 199 -12.06 -17.40 -3.82
N THR A 200 -12.61 -16.55 -4.70
CA THR A 200 -12.13 -16.40 -6.09
C THR A 200 -10.94 -15.44 -6.24
N ILE A 201 -10.78 -14.47 -5.32
CA ILE A 201 -9.75 -13.41 -5.41
C ILE A 201 -8.69 -13.56 -4.32
N SER A 202 -9.06 -14.07 -3.13
CA SER A 202 -8.14 -14.23 -2.01
C SER A 202 -8.56 -15.38 -1.07
N PRO A 203 -8.19 -16.63 -1.38
CA PRO A 203 -8.63 -17.81 -0.62
C PRO A 203 -8.15 -17.85 0.84
N LYS A 204 -7.21 -16.99 1.22
CA LYS A 204 -6.64 -16.92 2.58
C LYS A 204 -7.28 -15.86 3.48
N LYS A 205 -8.27 -15.08 3.00
CA LYS A 205 -8.98 -14.09 3.82
C LYS A 205 -10.26 -14.70 4.38
N SER A 206 -10.42 -14.68 5.71
CA SER A 206 -11.61 -15.18 6.40
C SER A 206 -12.42 -14.03 7.03
N TRP A 207 -13.73 -14.26 7.20
CA TRP A 207 -14.61 -13.33 7.91
C TRP A 207 -14.22 -13.18 9.38
N GLU A 208 -13.75 -14.27 10.00
CA GLU A 208 -13.28 -14.26 11.39
C GLU A 208 -12.00 -13.45 11.54
N GLY A 209 -11.08 -13.53 10.56
CA GLY A 209 -9.89 -12.70 10.53
C GLY A 209 -10.23 -11.20 10.42
N PHE A 210 -11.23 -10.85 9.62
CA PHE A 210 -11.70 -9.46 9.52
C PHE A 210 -12.30 -8.93 10.83
N ALA A 211 -13.13 -9.75 11.50
CA ALA A 211 -13.66 -9.40 12.81
C ALA A 211 -12.52 -9.25 13.85
N GLY A 212 -11.53 -10.14 13.81
CA GLY A 212 -10.32 -10.06 14.63
C GLY A 212 -9.52 -8.77 14.40
N SER A 213 -9.31 -8.37 13.14
CA SER A 213 -8.62 -7.11 12.83
C SER A 213 -9.39 -5.89 13.33
N MET A 214 -10.73 -5.88 13.22
CA MET A 214 -11.55 -4.78 13.73
C MET A 214 -11.43 -4.67 15.25
N VAL A 215 -11.62 -5.76 15.98
CA VAL A 215 -11.57 -5.75 17.45
C VAL A 215 -10.18 -5.38 17.96
N CYS A 216 -9.12 -5.98 17.41
CA CYS A 216 -7.74 -5.67 17.81
C CYS A 216 -7.36 -4.23 17.47
N GLY A 217 -7.70 -3.76 16.26
CA GLY A 217 -7.42 -2.38 15.82
C GLY A 217 -8.14 -1.35 16.68
N VAL A 218 -9.45 -1.53 16.93
CA VAL A 218 -10.24 -0.62 17.79
C VAL A 218 -9.71 -0.61 19.21
N THR A 219 -9.42 -1.77 19.79
CA THR A 219 -8.90 -1.88 21.16
C THR A 219 -7.53 -1.22 21.29
N ALA A 220 -6.61 -1.52 20.38
CA ALA A 220 -5.26 -0.95 20.39
C ALA A 220 -5.29 0.58 20.17
N THR A 221 -6.14 1.06 19.27
CA THR A 221 -6.31 2.51 19.03
C THR A 221 -6.91 3.20 20.25
N THR A 222 -7.92 2.59 20.89
CA THR A 222 -8.56 3.15 22.09
C THR A 222 -7.56 3.27 23.24
N ILE A 223 -6.75 2.23 23.46
CA ILE A 223 -5.69 2.25 24.47
C ILE A 223 -4.64 3.32 24.11
N THR A 224 -4.16 3.33 22.87
CA THR A 224 -3.10 4.28 22.49
C THR A 224 -3.58 5.73 22.48
N ALA A 225 -4.80 6.01 22.02
CA ALA A 225 -5.37 7.35 22.05
C ALA A 225 -5.61 7.86 23.47
N THR A 226 -5.94 6.97 24.43
CA THR A 226 -6.14 7.35 25.83
C THR A 226 -4.84 7.57 26.59
N TYR A 227 -3.80 6.74 26.34
CA TYR A 227 -2.52 6.84 27.07
C TYR A 227 -1.48 7.75 26.39
N LEU A 228 -1.41 7.81 25.06
CA LEU A 228 -0.38 8.57 24.32
C LEU A 228 -0.85 9.95 23.85
N ALA A 229 -2.13 10.12 23.50
CA ALA A 229 -2.65 11.39 22.98
C ALA A 229 -3.25 12.31 24.06
N GLY A 230 -3.15 11.91 25.34
CA GLY A 230 -3.47 12.76 26.50
C GLY A 230 -4.94 13.16 26.64
N LYS A 231 -5.88 12.49 25.97
CA LYS A 231 -7.32 12.73 26.16
C LYS A 231 -7.97 11.68 27.04
N THR A 232 -8.78 12.17 27.97
CA THR A 232 -9.50 11.44 29.02
C THR A 232 -10.22 10.19 28.48
N PRO A 233 -10.22 9.07 29.24
CA PRO A 233 -10.78 7.77 28.84
C PRO A 233 -12.25 7.78 28.38
N TRP A 234 -12.98 8.88 28.61
CA TRP A 234 -14.38 9.03 28.30
C TRP A 234 -14.66 9.32 26.82
N VAL A 235 -13.74 9.93 26.06
CA VAL A 235 -13.96 10.20 24.62
C VAL A 235 -13.88 8.91 23.79
N GLY A 236 -13.02 7.95 24.18
CA GLY A 236 -12.96 6.62 23.56
C GLY A 236 -14.24 5.79 23.80
N ARG A 237 -14.90 6.00 24.95
CA ARG A 237 -16.17 5.34 25.27
C ARG A 237 -17.37 6.01 24.59
N CYS A 238 -17.37 7.34 24.47
CA CYS A 238 -18.46 8.07 23.81
C CYS A 238 -18.49 7.90 22.29
N TRP A 239 -17.35 7.75 21.61
CA TRP A 239 -17.35 7.57 20.15
C TRP A 239 -17.80 6.15 19.72
N ALA A 240 -17.56 5.13 20.56
CA ALA A 240 -18.08 3.78 20.33
C ALA A 240 -19.61 3.65 20.51
N TYR A 241 -20.25 4.57 21.23
CA TYR A 241 -21.70 4.57 21.46
C TYR A 241 -22.47 5.55 20.56
N PHE A 242 -21.82 6.50 19.89
CA PHE A 242 -22.49 7.57 19.11
C PHE A 242 -22.39 7.39 17.58
N SER A 243 -22.14 6.17 17.10
CA SER A 243 -22.21 5.81 15.68
C SER A 243 -23.23 4.70 15.40
N CYS A 244 -24.31 4.65 16.18
CA CYS A 244 -25.57 4.01 15.78
C CYS A 244 -26.58 5.09 15.39
#